data_AF-A0A436CY29-F1
#
_entry.id   AF-A0A436CY29-F1
#
_cell.length_a   1.000
_cell.length_b   1.000
_cell.length_c   1.000
_cell.angle_alpha   90.00
_cell.angle_beta   90.00
_cell.angle_gamma   90.00
#
_symmetry.space_group_name_H-M   'P 1'
#
loop_
_entity.id
_entity.type
_entity.pdbx_description
1 polymer ?
#
loop_
_entity_poly.entity_id
_entity_poly.type
_entity_poly.pdbx_seq_one_letter_code
_entity_poly.pdbx_strand_id
1 'polypeptide(L)' 'MTKRYTGGCACGAIRYETNDEPIFQNHCQCSDCQKRSGTGHG' A
#
# COMPACT_ATOMS: atom_id res chain seq x y z
N MET A 1 0.05 -17.21 15.87
CA MET A 1 -0.89 -16.39 15.06
C MET A 1 -0.15 -15.90 13.84
N THR A 2 -0.57 -16.28 12.65
CA THR A 2 -0.01 -15.77 11.39
C THR A 2 -0.41 -14.30 11.22
N LYS A 3 0.56 -13.43 10.93
CA LYS A 3 0.30 -12.01 10.69
C LYS A 3 -0.40 -11.86 9.34
N ARG A 4 -1.58 -11.24 9.34
CA ARG A 4 -2.31 -10.91 8.11
C ARG A 4 -1.93 -9.52 7.63
N TYR A 5 -1.59 -9.41 6.36
CA TYR A 5 -1.31 -8.16 5.68
C TYR A 5 -2.52 -7.79 4.84
N THR A 6 -3.02 -6.57 5.03
CA THR A 6 -4.15 -6.02 4.26
C THR A 6 -3.77 -4.67 3.71
N GLY A 7 -4.37 -4.30 2.57
CA GLY A 7 -4.13 -2.99 1.96
C GLY A 7 -4.84 -2.85 0.62
N GLY A 8 -4.49 -1.81 -0.13
CA GLY A 8 -5.07 -1.58 -1.43
C GLY A 8 -4.72 -0.23 -2.03
N CYS A 9 -5.03 -0.08 -3.32
CA CYS A 9 -4.81 1.17 -4.02
C CYS A 9 -5.79 2.24 -3.52
N ALA A 10 -5.31 3.47 -3.50
CA ALA A 10 -6.05 4.63 -3.07
C ALA A 10 -7.33 4.85 -3.91
N CYS A 11 -7.36 4.42 -5.17
CA CYS A 11 -8.55 4.45 -6.03
C CYS A 11 -9.70 3.56 -5.54
N GLY A 12 -9.45 2.66 -4.58
CA GLY A 12 -10.44 1.76 -4.01
C GLY A 12 -10.75 0.52 -4.85
N ALA A 13 -10.40 0.52 -6.14
CA ALA A 13 -10.64 -0.61 -7.04
C ALA A 13 -9.75 -1.84 -6.75
N ILE A 14 -8.61 -1.64 -6.07
CA ILE A 14 -7.67 -2.73 -5.75
C ILE A 14 -7.59 -2.88 -4.23
N ARG A 15 -7.80 -4.11 -3.75
CA ARG A 15 -7.66 -4.54 -2.35
C ARG A 15 -6.93 -5.88 -2.31
N TYR A 16 -6.13 -6.09 -1.28
CA TYR A 16 -5.44 -7.35 -1.06
C TYR A 16 -5.46 -7.76 0.41
N GLU A 17 -5.44 -9.07 0.63
CA GLU A 17 -5.21 -9.73 1.91
C GLU A 17 -4.24 -10.90 1.67
N THR A 18 -3.22 -11.05 2.52
CA THR A 18 -2.31 -12.20 2.48
C THR A 18 -1.81 -12.56 3.88
N ASN A 19 -1.49 -13.84 4.08
CA ASN A 19 -0.81 -14.33 5.28
C ASN A 19 0.71 -14.42 5.10
N ASP A 20 1.20 -14.28 3.87
CA ASP A 20 2.61 -14.39 3.54
C ASP A 20 3.35 -13.09 3.86
N GLU A 21 4.59 -13.21 4.29
CA GLU A 21 5.42 -12.05 4.60
C GLU A 21 5.77 -11.25 3.33
N PRO A 22 5.71 -9.91 3.36
CA PRO A 22 6.07 -9.07 2.24
C PRO A 22 7.53 -9.28 1.85
N ILE A 23 7.74 -9.73 0.62
CA ILE A 23 9.08 -9.85 0.04
C ILE A 23 9.63 -8.46 -0.32
N PHE A 24 8.73 -7.51 -0.62
CA PHE A 24 9.05 -6.14 -1.00
C PHE A 24 7.91 -5.20 -0.62
N GLN A 25 8.25 -4.00 -0.17
CA GLN A 25 7.30 -2.92 0.10
C GLN A 25 7.84 -1.65 -0.54
N ASN A 26 7.03 -1.00 -1.36
CA ASN A 26 7.35 0.30 -1.94
C ASN A 26 6.23 1.30 -1.70
N HIS A 27 6.60 2.56 -1.59
CA HIS A 27 5.66 3.65 -1.71
C HIS A 27 5.41 3.95 -3.17
N CYS A 28 4.15 3.91 -3.59
CA CYS A 28 3.77 4.34 -4.93
C CYS A 28 4.08 5.84 -5.10
N GLN A 29 4.79 6.19 -6.17
CA GLN A 29 5.24 7.55 -6.46
C GLN A 29 4.46 8.21 -7.61
N CYS A 30 3.28 7.69 -7.96
CA CYS A 30 2.44 8.34 -8.97
C CYS A 30 1.90 9.69 -8.45
N SER A 31 1.52 10.59 -9.36
CA SER A 31 1.04 11.92 -9.00
C SER A 31 -0.17 11.90 -8.06
N ASP A 32 -1.03 10.90 -8.17
CA ASP A 32 -2.18 10.74 -7.27
C ASP A 32 -1.74 10.36 -5.85
N CYS A 33 -0.77 9.45 -5.72
CA CYS A 33 -0.20 9.08 -4.43
C CYS A 33 0.59 10.23 -3.81
N GLN A 34 1.37 10.98 -4.60
CA GLN A 34 2.09 12.18 -4.15
C GLN A 34 1.14 13.25 -3.59
N LYS A 35 0.03 13.52 -4.27
CA LYS A 35 -0.99 14.50 -3.83
C LYS A 35 -1.75 14.05 -2.58
N ARG A 36 -1.99 12.75 -2.42
CA ARG A 36 -2.79 12.19 -1.31
C ARG A 36 -2.01 11.99 -0.02
N SER A 37 -0.74 11.59 -0.08
CA SER A 37 0.10 11.42 1.11
C SER A 37 0.63 12.75 1.65
N GLY A 38 0.63 13.80 0.82
CA GLY A 38 1.01 15.16 1.21
C GLY A 38 2.53 15.39 1.33
N THR A 39 3.37 14.35 1.41
CA THR A 39 4.81 14.54 1.65
C THR A 39 5.75 13.61 0.90
N GLY A 40 5.29 12.60 0.16
CA GLY A 40 6.20 11.65 -0.52
C GLY A 40 7.08 10.79 0.41
N HIS A 41 7.23 11.15 1.69
CA HIS A 41 7.84 10.39 2.77
C HIS A 41 7.18 10.78 4.09
N GLY A 42 6.72 9.76 4.81
CA GLY A 42 6.22 9.78 6.18
C GLY A 42 6.28 8.34 6.68
#